data_AF-A0A2V2UB10-F1
#
_entry.id   AF-A0A2V2UB10-F1
#
_cell.length_a   1.000
_cell.length_b   1.000
_cell.length_c   1.000
_cell.angle_alpha   90.00
_cell.angle_beta   90.00
_cell.angle_gamma   90.00
#
_symmetry.space_group_name_H-M   'P 1'
#
loop_
_entity.id
_entity.type
_entity.pdbx_description
1 polymer ?
#
loop_
_entity_poly.entity_id
_entity_poly.type
_entity_poly.pdbx_seq_one_letter_code
_entity_poly.pdbx_strand_id
1 'polypeptide(L)'
;MSTWLRRINSKILLKITLLVIIEIILIVASFGVLTYFQSQQSSLGNSINIAGKNRYLTSNLLLQTEKYLYGLSSDISQLKVAMNNLESNIIALKQGGMVSCTDLKPLPSNFFDLWNIVDGRWNGFKTYVTNKLRTSPQARTTTDQSLTRKGFESMASNLIESSDKLVTLLGQLTEKNSQNLILLQILFAILIIGILVLILYLVSCCKNA
;
A
#
# COMPACT_ATOMS: atom_id res chain seq x y z
N MET A 1 -39.48 -11.99 54.64
CA MET A 1 -39.11 -12.74 53.41
C MET A 1 -38.92 -11.85 52.17
N SER A 2 -39.54 -10.66 52.09
CA SER A 2 -39.46 -9.74 50.93
C SER A 2 -38.13 -8.99 50.73
N THR A 3 -37.34 -8.78 51.78
CA THR A 3 -36.08 -8.02 51.72
C THR A 3 -34.90 -8.82 51.16
N TRP A 4 -34.92 -10.16 51.31
CA TRP A 4 -33.84 -11.05 50.85
C TRP A 4 -33.89 -11.28 49.33
N LEU A 5 -35.09 -11.57 48.79
CA LEU A 5 -35.34 -11.66 47.33
C LEU A 5 -34.98 -10.36 46.60
N ARG A 6 -35.31 -9.19 47.18
CA ARG A 6 -34.97 -7.89 46.62
C ARG A 6 -33.45 -7.63 46.59
N ARG A 7 -32.71 -8.15 47.58
CA ARG A 7 -31.24 -8.04 47.64
C ARG A 7 -30.53 -8.93 46.61
N ILE A 8 -31.08 -10.12 46.34
CA ILE A 8 -30.55 -11.06 45.33
C ILE A 8 -30.76 -10.50 43.92
N ASN A 9 -31.98 -10.05 43.60
CA ASN A 9 -32.29 -9.48 42.30
C ASN A 9 -31.46 -8.22 41.98
N SER A 10 -31.20 -7.37 42.98
CA SER A 10 -30.34 -6.18 42.81
C SER A 10 -28.88 -6.53 42.47
N LYS A 11 -28.32 -7.59 43.06
CA LYS A 11 -26.93 -8.03 42.78
C LYS A 11 -26.78 -8.65 41.39
N ILE A 12 -27.79 -9.39 40.94
CA ILE A 12 -27.83 -10.01 39.61
C ILE A 12 -27.99 -8.95 38.52
N LEU A 13 -28.94 -8.02 38.70
CA LEU A 13 -29.16 -6.92 37.76
C LEU A 13 -27.88 -6.10 37.55
N LEU A 14 -27.17 -5.77 38.63
CA LEU A 14 -25.90 -5.04 38.57
C LEU A 14 -24.82 -5.80 37.78
N LYS A 15 -24.73 -7.12 37.93
CA LYS A 15 -23.79 -7.96 37.16
C LYS A 15 -24.14 -7.99 35.66
N ILE A 16 -25.43 -8.09 35.32
CA ILE A 16 -25.89 -8.06 33.92
C ILE A 16 -25.60 -6.69 33.31
N THR A 17 -25.93 -5.59 34.00
CA THR A 17 -25.63 -4.23 33.53
C THR A 17 -24.14 -4.03 33.31
N LEU A 18 -23.29 -4.52 34.22
CA LEU A 18 -21.84 -4.44 34.07
C LEU A 18 -21.36 -5.22 32.83
N LEU A 19 -21.87 -6.44 32.61
CA LEU A 19 -21.52 -7.25 31.44
C LEU A 19 -21.94 -6.58 30.13
N VAL A 20 -23.14 -5.97 30.07
CA VAL A 20 -23.61 -5.23 28.91
C VAL A 20 -22.71 -4.01 28.62
N ILE A 21 -22.27 -3.28 29.65
CA ILE A 21 -21.33 -2.16 29.47
C ILE A 21 -19.99 -2.65 28.90
N ILE A 22 -19.47 -3.76 29.44
CA ILE A 22 -18.23 -4.37 28.93
C ILE A 22 -18.39 -4.79 27.47
N GLU A 23 -19.53 -5.37 27.12
CA GLU A 23 -19.84 -5.79 25.75
C GLU A 23 -19.87 -4.61 24.78
N ILE A 24 -20.51 -3.50 25.16
CA ILE A 24 -20.53 -2.28 24.34
C ILE A 24 -19.11 -1.75 24.10
N ILE A 25 -18.27 -1.69 25.15
CA ILE A 25 -16.87 -1.26 25.02
C ILE A 25 -16.11 -2.19 24.07
N LEU A 26 -16.31 -3.50 24.22
CA LEU A 26 -15.67 -4.51 23.38
C LEU A 26 -16.07 -4.35 21.91
N ILE A 27 -17.35 -4.17 21.62
CA ILE A 27 -17.87 -3.93 20.26
C ILE A 27 -17.22 -2.68 19.66
N VAL A 28 -17.22 -1.56 20.38
CA VAL A 28 -16.63 -0.30 19.89
C VAL A 28 -15.13 -0.45 19.64
N ALA A 29 -14.39 -1.07 20.56
CA ALA A 29 -12.97 -1.33 20.42
C ALA A 29 -12.68 -2.24 19.21
N SER A 30 -13.46 -3.30 19.01
CA SER A 30 -13.35 -4.18 17.85
C SER A 30 -13.53 -3.43 16.53
N PHE A 31 -14.56 -2.58 16.42
CA PHE A 31 -14.75 -1.74 15.23
C PHE A 31 -13.59 -0.76 15.01
N GLY A 32 -13.06 -0.18 16.08
CA GLY A 32 -11.89 0.70 16.02
C GLY A 32 -10.66 -0.02 15.42
N VAL A 33 -10.36 -1.22 15.93
CA VAL A 33 -9.25 -2.04 15.41
C VAL A 33 -9.48 -2.41 13.95
N LEU A 34 -10.69 -2.84 13.58
CA LEU A 34 -11.00 -3.19 12.18
C LEU A 34 -10.82 -2.01 11.23
N THR A 35 -11.35 -0.84 11.61
CA THR A 35 -11.23 0.39 10.80
C THR A 35 -9.76 0.78 10.60
N TYR A 36 -8.93 0.63 11.64
CA TYR A 36 -7.50 0.86 11.54
C TYR A 36 -6.83 -0.05 10.49
N PHE A 37 -7.08 -1.36 10.52
CA PHE A 37 -6.51 -2.28 9.54
C PHE A 37 -7.03 -2.03 8.11
N GLN A 38 -8.32 -1.70 7.95
CA GLN A 38 -8.88 -1.34 6.64
C GLN A 38 -8.23 -0.07 6.06
N SER A 39 -7.99 0.95 6.91
CA SER A 39 -7.29 2.17 6.48
C SER A 39 -5.86 1.86 6.01
N GLN A 40 -5.15 0.98 6.70
CA GLN A 40 -3.81 0.55 6.27
C GLN A 40 -3.84 -0.22 4.95
N GLN A 41 -4.84 -1.08 4.74
CA GLN A 41 -5.00 -1.83 3.49
C GLN A 41 -5.28 -0.90 2.30
N SER A 42 -6.16 0.09 2.47
CA SER A 42 -6.43 1.11 1.45
C SER A 42 -5.16 1.91 1.11
N SER A 43 -4.40 2.30 2.13
CA SER A 43 -3.13 3.00 1.94
C SER A 43 -2.11 2.16 1.15
N LEU A 44 -1.96 0.88 1.48
CA LEU A 44 -1.08 -0.03 0.75
C LEU A 44 -1.55 -0.22 -0.70
N GLY A 45 -2.86 -0.28 -0.93
CA GLY A 45 -3.45 -0.32 -2.27
C GLY A 45 -3.05 0.89 -3.12
N ASN A 46 -3.04 2.10 -2.54
CA ASN A 46 -2.54 3.30 -3.22
C ASN A 46 -1.04 3.16 -3.54
N SER A 47 -0.22 2.70 -2.59
CA SER A 47 1.21 2.45 -2.84
C SER A 47 1.44 1.44 -3.96
N ILE A 48 0.65 0.36 -4.04
CA ILE A 48 0.70 -0.63 -5.12
C ILE A 48 0.42 0.04 -6.47
N ASN A 49 -0.65 0.83 -6.57
CA ASN A 49 -1.02 1.49 -7.82
C ASN A 49 0.08 2.47 -8.29
N ILE A 50 0.60 3.28 -7.37
CA ILE A 50 1.68 4.23 -7.68
C ILE A 50 2.97 3.49 -8.04
N ALA A 51 3.34 2.42 -7.33
CA ALA A 51 4.52 1.62 -7.67
C ALA A 51 4.37 0.92 -9.03
N GLY A 52 3.18 0.39 -9.34
CA GLY A 52 2.88 -0.19 -10.65
C GLY A 52 2.95 0.83 -11.79
N LYS A 53 2.64 2.10 -11.51
CA LYS A 53 2.76 3.20 -12.49
C LYS A 53 4.21 3.44 -12.93
N ASN A 54 5.22 3.06 -12.13
CA ASN A 54 6.62 3.15 -12.54
C ASN A 54 6.91 2.34 -13.82
N ARG A 55 6.23 1.21 -14.04
CA ARG A 55 6.39 0.42 -15.27
C ARG A 55 6.01 1.23 -16.50
N TYR A 56 4.81 1.82 -16.48
CA TYR A 56 4.33 2.67 -17.56
C TYR A 56 5.23 3.90 -17.77
N LEU A 57 5.60 4.58 -16.69
CA LEU A 57 6.43 5.78 -16.77
C LEU A 57 7.84 5.47 -17.30
N THR A 58 8.40 4.31 -16.93
CA THR A 58 9.69 3.83 -17.47
C THR A 58 9.61 3.53 -18.95
N SER A 59 8.56 2.82 -19.41
CA SER A 59 8.34 2.56 -20.84
C SER A 59 8.11 3.86 -21.62
N ASN A 60 7.38 4.82 -21.06
CA ASN A 60 7.18 6.13 -21.69
C ASN A 60 8.51 6.90 -21.79
N LEU A 61 9.34 6.89 -20.75
CA LEU A 61 10.66 7.51 -20.79
C LEU A 61 11.57 6.86 -21.84
N LEU A 62 11.58 5.53 -21.93
CA LEU A 62 12.32 4.80 -22.96
C LEU A 62 11.88 5.25 -24.35
N LEU A 63 10.56 5.26 -24.61
CA LEU A 63 10.01 5.69 -25.90
C LEU A 63 10.42 7.12 -26.26
N GLN A 64 10.34 8.06 -25.32
CA GLN A 64 10.74 9.45 -25.56
C GLN A 64 12.25 9.59 -25.78
N THR A 65 13.05 8.77 -25.11
CA THR A 65 14.49 8.71 -25.29
C THR A 65 14.84 8.23 -26.70
N GLU A 66 14.20 7.16 -27.16
CA GLU A 66 14.39 6.65 -28.52
C GLU A 66 13.96 7.66 -29.57
N LYS A 67 12.78 8.28 -29.41
CA LYS A 67 12.29 9.31 -30.33
C LYS A 67 13.30 10.45 -30.49
N TYR A 68 13.86 10.93 -29.39
CA TYR A 68 14.84 12.00 -29.41
C TYR A 68 16.17 11.57 -30.05
N LEU A 69 16.71 10.42 -29.64
CA LEU A 69 18.03 9.98 -30.10
C LEU A 69 18.08 9.53 -31.56
N TYR A 70 16.95 9.06 -32.09
CA TYR A 70 16.83 8.63 -33.49
C TYR A 70 16.23 9.71 -34.40
N GLY A 71 16.13 10.95 -33.92
CA GLY A 71 15.68 12.09 -34.73
C GLY A 71 14.19 12.03 -35.14
N LEU A 72 13.40 11.18 -34.50
CA LEU A 72 11.94 11.11 -34.69
C LEU A 72 11.22 12.25 -33.96
N SER A 73 11.89 12.91 -33.03
CA SER A 73 11.45 14.13 -32.36
C SER A 73 12.65 14.99 -32.00
N SER A 74 12.56 16.30 -32.23
CA SER A 74 13.53 17.29 -31.71
C SER A 74 13.13 17.86 -30.35
N ASP A 75 11.94 17.50 -29.86
CA ASP A 75 11.34 18.09 -28.67
C ASP A 75 11.86 17.41 -27.39
N ILE A 76 12.96 17.95 -26.86
CA ILE A 76 13.54 17.52 -25.58
C ILE A 76 12.60 17.77 -24.39
N SER A 77 11.56 18.59 -24.53
CA SER A 77 10.63 18.89 -23.43
C SER A 77 9.84 17.64 -23.02
N GLN A 78 9.39 16.83 -23.99
CA GLN A 78 8.66 15.59 -23.72
C GLN A 78 9.51 14.57 -22.95
N LEU A 79 10.79 14.48 -23.30
CA LEU A 79 11.75 13.64 -22.59
C LEU A 79 11.94 14.11 -21.14
N LYS A 80 12.10 15.42 -20.93
CA LYS A 80 12.23 16.01 -19.58
C LYS A 80 10.97 15.79 -18.75
N VAL A 81 9.79 15.96 -19.34
CA VAL A 81 8.51 15.70 -18.66
C VAL A 81 8.40 14.22 -18.27
N ALA A 82 8.75 13.28 -19.16
CA ALA A 82 8.74 11.86 -18.83
C ALA A 82 9.71 11.52 -17.69
N MET A 83 10.91 12.12 -17.71
CA MET A 83 11.93 11.95 -16.66
C MET A 83 11.43 12.48 -15.31
N ASN A 84 10.88 13.69 -15.28
CA ASN A 84 10.36 14.32 -14.06
C ASN A 84 9.14 13.57 -13.50
N ASN A 85 8.26 13.06 -14.37
CA ASN A 85 7.09 12.30 -13.95
C ASN A 85 7.50 10.98 -13.27
N LEU A 86 8.48 10.27 -13.84
CA LEU A 86 9.01 9.05 -13.24
C LEU A 86 9.71 9.33 -11.90
N GLU A 87 10.57 10.35 -11.85
CA GLU A 87 11.27 10.75 -10.61
C GLU A 87 10.29 11.14 -9.51
N SER A 88 9.32 11.99 -9.82
CA SER A 88 8.31 12.44 -8.85
C SER A 88 7.51 11.26 -8.31
N ASN A 89 7.14 10.30 -9.17
CA ASN A 89 6.40 9.11 -8.77
C ASN A 89 7.23 8.19 -7.85
N ILE A 90 8.52 8.01 -8.14
CA ILE A 90 9.44 7.22 -7.31
C ILE A 90 9.64 7.91 -5.94
N ILE A 91 9.90 9.21 -5.91
CA ILE A 91 10.13 9.96 -4.67
C ILE A 91 8.87 9.94 -3.79
N ALA A 92 7.71 10.18 -4.41
CA ALA A 92 6.45 10.22 -3.68
C ALA A 92 6.11 8.87 -3.02
N LEU A 93 6.51 7.73 -3.58
CA LEU A 93 6.36 6.44 -2.90
C LEU A 93 7.00 6.45 -1.51
N LYS A 94 8.23 6.96 -1.39
CA LYS A 94 8.94 6.99 -0.10
C LYS A 94 8.39 8.04 0.84
N GLN A 95 8.15 9.25 0.34
CA GLN A 95 7.83 10.41 1.17
C GLN A 95 6.33 10.56 1.45
N GLY A 96 5.49 9.91 0.67
CA GLY A 96 4.06 10.18 0.63
C GLY A 96 3.72 11.51 -0.02
N GLY A 97 2.49 11.97 0.20
CA GLY A 97 1.94 13.21 -0.34
C GLY A 97 0.90 12.98 -1.43
N MET A 98 0.57 14.04 -2.15
CA MET A 98 -0.49 14.03 -3.15
C MET A 98 0.06 13.60 -4.53
N VAL A 99 -0.34 12.43 -5.02
CA VAL A 99 0.08 11.93 -6.35
C VAL A 99 -1.13 11.63 -7.20
N SER A 100 -1.29 12.33 -8.33
CA SER A 100 -2.41 12.11 -9.27
C SER A 100 -3.78 12.16 -8.57
N CYS A 101 -3.98 13.11 -7.65
CA CYS A 101 -5.17 13.27 -6.80
C CYS A 101 -5.42 12.14 -5.79
N THR A 102 -4.47 11.23 -5.60
CA THR A 102 -4.52 10.18 -4.57
C THR A 102 -3.58 10.50 -3.41
N ASP A 103 -4.11 10.50 -2.18
CA ASP A 103 -3.31 10.71 -0.98
C ASP A 103 -2.50 9.44 -0.70
N LEU A 104 -1.19 9.61 -0.72
CA LEU A 104 -0.23 8.53 -0.58
C LEU A 104 0.44 8.68 0.78
N LYS A 105 0.23 7.69 1.66
CA LYS A 105 1.03 7.63 2.87
C LYS A 105 2.48 7.24 2.53
N PRO A 106 3.46 7.68 3.32
CA PRO A 106 4.84 7.26 3.17
C PRO A 106 4.95 5.73 3.15
N LEU A 107 5.88 5.22 2.34
CA LEU A 107 6.16 3.80 2.28
C LEU A 107 6.56 3.28 3.68
N PRO A 108 6.04 2.12 4.12
CA PRO A 108 6.51 1.51 5.35
C PRO A 108 8.01 1.21 5.28
N SER A 109 8.72 1.40 6.40
CA SER A 109 10.18 1.29 6.45
C SER A 109 10.73 -0.08 6.05
N ASN A 110 9.95 -1.14 6.20
CA ASN A 110 10.32 -2.49 5.78
C ASN A 110 10.42 -2.66 4.25
N PHE A 111 10.00 -1.67 3.45
CA PHE A 111 10.19 -1.64 1.99
C PHE A 111 11.28 -0.66 1.55
N PHE A 112 11.98 0.02 2.47
CA PHE A 112 12.99 1.01 2.09
C PHE A 112 14.14 0.41 1.29
N ASP A 113 14.56 -0.82 1.57
CA ASP A 113 15.62 -1.48 0.81
C ASP A 113 15.20 -1.73 -0.64
N LEU A 114 13.97 -2.16 -0.87
CA LEU A 114 13.41 -2.36 -2.21
C LEU A 114 13.26 -1.03 -2.94
N TRP A 115 12.77 -0.01 -2.24
CA TRP A 115 12.69 1.33 -2.79
C TRP A 115 14.07 1.87 -3.16
N ASN A 116 15.09 1.67 -2.32
CA ASN A 116 16.47 2.10 -2.60
C ASN A 116 17.03 1.40 -3.84
N ILE A 117 16.65 0.14 -4.10
CA ILE A 117 17.00 -0.54 -5.36
C ILE A 117 16.33 0.15 -6.54
N VAL A 118 15.02 0.43 -6.46
CA VAL A 118 14.28 1.14 -7.53
C VAL A 118 14.91 2.51 -7.79
N ASP A 119 15.17 3.29 -6.75
CA ASP A 119 15.79 4.61 -6.84
C ASP A 119 17.22 4.54 -7.40
N GLY A 120 18.01 3.55 -6.97
CA GLY A 120 19.34 3.30 -7.52
C GLY A 120 19.31 2.98 -9.03
N ARG A 121 18.37 2.11 -9.47
CA ARG A 121 18.17 1.79 -10.89
C ARG A 121 17.70 3.01 -11.68
N TRP A 122 16.81 3.81 -11.10
CA TRP A 122 16.36 5.07 -11.67
C TRP A 122 17.52 6.04 -11.89
N ASN A 123 18.33 6.28 -10.86
CA ASN A 123 19.48 7.18 -10.93
C ASN A 123 20.51 6.73 -11.99
N GLY A 124 20.74 5.42 -12.11
CA GLY A 124 21.55 4.84 -13.18
C GLY A 124 20.98 5.14 -14.57
N PHE A 125 19.68 4.90 -14.78
CA PHE A 125 18.99 5.14 -16.05
C PHE A 125 18.98 6.63 -16.41
N LYS A 126 18.65 7.51 -15.46
CA LYS A 126 18.67 8.98 -15.60
C LYS A 126 20.05 9.48 -16.01
N THR A 127 21.10 8.98 -15.37
CA THR A 127 22.50 9.32 -15.70
C THR A 127 22.85 8.89 -17.12
N TYR A 128 22.46 7.68 -17.51
CA TYR A 128 22.73 7.15 -18.84
C TYR A 128 22.01 7.95 -19.94
N VAL A 129 20.74 8.29 -19.74
CA VAL A 129 19.98 9.19 -20.64
C VAL A 129 20.69 10.54 -20.74
N THR A 130 20.98 11.18 -19.61
CA THR A 130 21.59 12.52 -19.58
C THR A 130 22.94 12.57 -20.28
N ASN A 131 23.78 11.54 -20.11
CA ASN A 131 25.08 11.45 -20.79
C ASN A 131 24.93 11.31 -22.31
N LYS A 132 23.93 10.56 -22.77
CA LYS A 132 23.65 10.40 -24.21
C LYS A 132 22.97 11.62 -24.83
N LEU A 133 22.32 12.49 -24.04
CA LEU A 133 21.82 13.78 -24.51
C LEU A 133 22.94 14.79 -24.77
N ARG A 134 24.08 14.70 -24.07
CA ARG A 134 25.23 15.59 -24.27
C ARG A 134 26.03 15.30 -25.54
N THR A 135 25.88 14.10 -26.10
CA THR A 135 26.61 13.66 -27.30
C THR A 135 25.72 13.80 -28.53
N SER A 136 26.12 14.68 -29.48
CA SER A 136 25.32 15.01 -30.68
C SER A 136 24.79 13.77 -31.42
N PRO A 137 23.51 13.76 -31.84
CA PRO A 137 22.92 12.66 -32.61
C PRO A 137 23.62 12.40 -33.95
N GLN A 138 24.24 13.42 -34.57
CA GLN A 138 24.74 13.39 -35.95
C GLN A 138 26.02 12.59 -36.19
N ALA A 139 26.69 12.09 -35.15
CA ALA A 139 27.97 11.37 -35.28
C ALA A 139 27.86 9.84 -35.09
N ARG A 140 26.64 9.27 -34.97
CA ARG A 140 26.47 7.87 -34.55
C ARG A 140 26.37 6.91 -35.74
N THR A 141 27.21 5.88 -35.75
CA THR A 141 27.09 4.76 -36.70
C THR A 141 25.86 3.91 -36.38
N THR A 142 25.37 3.13 -37.35
CA THR A 142 24.25 2.19 -37.16
C THR A 142 24.52 1.15 -36.06
N THR A 143 25.77 0.72 -35.92
CA THR A 143 26.20 -0.19 -34.84
C THR A 143 26.14 0.47 -33.46
N ASP A 144 26.56 1.74 -33.34
CA ASP A 144 26.48 2.51 -32.08
C ASP A 144 25.04 2.75 -31.65
N GLN A 145 24.13 2.96 -32.61
CA GLN A 145 22.71 3.13 -32.36
C GLN A 145 22.05 1.87 -31.80
N SER A 146 22.39 0.69 -32.33
CA SER A 146 21.88 -0.62 -31.86
C SER A 146 22.36 -0.96 -30.45
N LEU A 147 23.66 -0.77 -30.18
CA LEU A 147 24.23 -0.97 -28.83
C LEU A 147 23.63 0.01 -27.81
N THR A 148 23.46 1.27 -28.22
CA THR A 148 22.86 2.30 -27.38
C THR A 148 21.40 1.95 -27.05
N ARG A 149 20.63 1.45 -28.04
CA ARG A 149 19.25 0.97 -27.86
C ARG A 149 19.16 -0.13 -26.82
N LYS A 150 19.94 -1.20 -27.00
CA LYS A 150 19.97 -2.34 -26.08
C LYS A 150 20.36 -1.92 -24.66
N GLY A 151 21.26 -0.94 -24.54
CA GLY A 151 21.62 -0.34 -23.25
C GLY A 151 20.43 0.33 -22.55
N PHE A 152 19.64 1.13 -23.27
CA PHE A 152 18.43 1.75 -22.72
C PHE A 152 17.34 0.72 -22.38
N GLU A 153 17.08 -0.23 -23.27
CA GLU A 153 16.11 -1.31 -23.05
C GLU A 153 16.48 -2.14 -21.82
N SER A 154 17.77 -2.46 -21.64
CA SER A 154 18.28 -3.18 -20.47
C SER A 154 18.08 -2.39 -19.17
N MET A 155 18.41 -1.09 -19.16
CA MET A 155 18.21 -0.25 -17.97
C MET A 155 16.73 -0.08 -17.62
N ALA A 156 15.88 0.16 -18.63
CA ALA A 156 14.44 0.24 -18.46
C ALA A 156 13.87 -1.07 -17.92
N SER A 157 14.27 -2.22 -18.48
CA SER A 157 13.86 -3.54 -18.00
C SER A 157 14.25 -3.79 -16.54
N ASN A 158 15.49 -3.46 -16.17
CA ASN A 158 15.95 -3.59 -14.77
C ASN A 158 15.15 -2.70 -13.81
N LEU A 159 14.79 -1.48 -14.22
CA LEU A 159 13.97 -0.58 -13.42
C LEU A 159 12.53 -1.11 -13.28
N ILE A 160 11.94 -1.62 -14.37
CA ILE A 160 10.64 -2.29 -14.37
C ILE A 160 10.66 -3.49 -13.42
N GLU A 161 11.64 -4.38 -13.55
CA GLU A 161 11.77 -5.59 -12.72
C GLU A 161 11.86 -5.23 -11.23
N SER A 162 12.68 -4.23 -10.88
CA SER A 162 12.78 -3.78 -9.49
C SER A 162 11.49 -3.16 -8.97
N SER A 163 10.74 -2.44 -9.82
CA SER A 163 9.43 -1.89 -9.49
C SER A 163 8.38 -2.98 -9.31
N ASP A 164 8.37 -4.00 -10.18
CA ASP A 164 7.45 -5.14 -10.11
C ASP A 164 7.73 -5.99 -8.87
N LYS A 165 9.00 -6.14 -8.46
CA LYS A 165 9.37 -6.76 -7.18
C LYS A 165 8.78 -6.00 -5.98
N LEU A 166 8.88 -4.66 -5.98
CA LEU A 166 8.27 -3.83 -4.95
C LEU A 166 6.75 -3.97 -4.93
N VAL A 167 6.10 -3.92 -6.10
CA VAL A 167 4.65 -4.13 -6.26
C VAL A 167 4.22 -5.49 -5.72
N THR A 168 4.95 -6.55 -6.07
CA THR A 168 4.65 -7.92 -5.65
C THR A 168 4.70 -8.05 -4.13
N LEU A 169 5.74 -7.53 -3.50
CA LEU A 169 5.89 -7.61 -2.04
C LEU A 169 4.88 -6.73 -1.30
N LEU A 170 4.52 -5.56 -1.84
CA LEU A 170 3.39 -4.77 -1.33
C LEU A 170 2.06 -5.52 -1.46
N GLY A 171 1.85 -6.21 -2.57
CA GLY A 171 0.69 -7.07 -2.82
C GLY A 171 0.58 -8.20 -1.80
N GLN A 172 1.67 -8.93 -1.57
CA GLN A 172 1.74 -10.01 -0.58
C GLN A 172 1.45 -9.50 0.84
N LEU A 173 1.97 -8.33 1.21
CA LEU A 173 1.65 -7.73 2.52
C LEU A 173 0.17 -7.36 2.62
N THR A 174 -0.40 -6.80 1.55
CA THR A 174 -1.81 -6.41 1.49
C THR A 174 -2.71 -7.64 1.63
N GLU A 175 -2.38 -8.74 0.94
CA GLU A 175 -3.10 -10.01 1.05
C GLU A 175 -3.00 -10.59 2.46
N LYS A 176 -1.80 -10.64 3.04
CA LYS A 176 -1.59 -11.10 4.42
C LYS A 176 -2.41 -10.28 5.43
N ASN A 177 -2.41 -8.96 5.27
CA ASN A 177 -3.20 -8.07 6.13
C ASN A 177 -4.70 -8.31 5.96
N SER A 178 -5.17 -8.55 4.73
CA SER A 178 -6.56 -8.90 4.45
C SER A 178 -6.97 -10.22 5.12
N GLN A 179 -6.13 -11.25 5.07
CA GLN A 179 -6.39 -12.53 5.72
C GLN A 179 -6.42 -12.39 7.25
N ASN A 180 -5.46 -11.65 7.82
CA ASN A 180 -5.43 -11.36 9.26
C ASN A 180 -6.69 -10.60 9.71
N LEU A 181 -7.18 -9.67 8.90
CA LEU A 181 -8.39 -8.92 9.19
C LEU A 181 -9.62 -9.84 9.21
N ILE A 182 -9.75 -10.75 8.26
CA ILE A 182 -10.84 -11.75 8.24
C ILE A 182 -10.78 -12.63 9.50
N LEU A 183 -9.58 -13.12 9.86
CA LEU A 183 -9.40 -13.92 11.07
C LEU A 183 -9.81 -13.14 12.33
N LEU A 184 -9.43 -11.87 12.42
CA LEU A 184 -9.77 -11.01 13.54
C LEU A 184 -11.28 -10.75 13.64
N GLN A 185 -11.96 -10.57 12.50
CA GLN A 185 -13.42 -10.46 12.46
C GLN A 185 -14.10 -11.71 13.00
N ILE A 186 -13.65 -12.91 12.60
CA ILE A 186 -14.17 -14.18 13.10
C ILE A 186 -13.96 -14.29 14.61
N LEU A 187 -12.78 -13.95 15.11
CA LEU A 187 -12.46 -14.00 16.53
C LEU A 187 -13.36 -13.05 17.35
N PHE A 188 -13.53 -11.81 16.89
CA PHE A 188 -14.43 -10.86 17.54
C PHE A 188 -15.89 -11.32 17.50
N ALA A 189 -16.35 -11.89 16.39
CA ALA A 189 -17.72 -12.44 16.30
C ALA A 189 -17.95 -13.56 17.31
N ILE A 190 -17.03 -14.53 17.42
CA ILE A 190 -17.12 -15.63 18.39
C ILE A 190 -17.15 -15.08 19.82
N LEU A 191 -16.29 -14.10 20.13
CA LEU A 191 -16.20 -13.49 21.46
C LEU A 191 -17.49 -12.77 21.85
N ILE A 192 -18.04 -11.95 20.94
CA ILE A 192 -19.30 -11.23 21.16
C ILE A 192 -20.46 -12.22 21.35
N ILE A 193 -20.59 -13.21 20.46
CA ILE A 193 -21.65 -14.23 20.57
C ILE A 193 -21.53 -15.01 21.89
N GLY A 194 -20.31 -15.39 22.29
CA GLY A 194 -20.08 -16.10 23.55
C GLY A 194 -20.53 -15.28 24.78
N ILE A 195 -20.23 -13.98 24.81
CA ILE A 195 -20.66 -13.07 25.87
C ILE A 195 -22.19 -12.92 25.88
N LEU A 196 -22.80 -12.76 24.71
CA LEU A 196 -24.27 -12.68 24.59
C LEU A 196 -24.97 -13.93 25.13
N VAL A 197 -24.48 -15.13 24.76
CA VAL A 197 -25.01 -16.40 25.27
C VAL A 197 -24.85 -16.48 26.78
N LEU A 198 -23.72 -16.03 27.34
CA LEU A 198 -23.49 -15.98 28.78
C LEU A 198 -24.48 -15.04 29.48
N ILE A 199 -24.73 -13.85 28.93
CA ILE A 199 -25.72 -12.91 29.47
C ILE A 199 -27.12 -13.54 29.45
N LEU A 200 -27.52 -14.15 28.33
CA LEU A 200 -28.82 -14.81 28.19
C LEU A 200 -28.97 -15.98 29.17
N TYR A 201 -27.91 -16.76 29.39
CA TYR A 201 -27.89 -17.83 30.38
C TYR A 201 -28.10 -17.30 31.80
N LEU A 202 -27.37 -16.24 32.19
CA LEU A 202 -27.50 -15.62 33.51
C LEU A 202 -28.92 -15.07 33.72
N VAL A 203 -29.49 -14.40 32.72
CA VAL A 203 -30.88 -13.88 32.77
C VAL A 203 -31.89 -15.02 32.91
N SER A 204 -31.74 -16.09 32.13
CA SER A 204 -32.67 -17.22 32.12
C SER A 204 -32.59 -18.04 33.41
N CYS A 205 -31.38 -18.28 33.93
CA CYS A 205 -31.17 -18.96 35.21
C CYS A 205 -31.80 -18.19 36.37
N CYS A 206 -31.75 -16.85 36.35
CA CYS A 206 -32.37 -16.02 37.40
C CYS A 206 -33.90 -15.92 37.30
N LYS A 207 -34.51 -16.26 36.15
CA LYS A 207 -35.98 -16.38 36.05
C LYS A 207 -36.51 -17.71 36.62
N ASN A 208 -35.66 -18.73 36.69
CA ASN A 208 -36.04 -20.10 37.09
C ASN A 208 -35.66 -20.44 38.55
N ALA A 209 -35.16 -19.47 39.32
CA ALA A 209 -34.79 -19.60 40.74
C ALA A 209 -35.71 -18.73 41.61
#